data_AF-A0A140T9W0-F1
#
_entry.id   AF-A0A140T9W0-F1
#
_cell.length_a   1.000
_cell.length_b   1.000
_cell.length_c   1.000
_cell.angle_alpha   90.00
_cell.angle_beta   90.00
_cell.angle_gamma   90.00
#
_symmetry.space_group_name_H-M   'P 1'
#
loop_
_entity.id
_entity.type
_entity.pdbx_description
1 polymer ?
#
loop_
_entity_poly.entity_id
_entity_poly.type
_entity_poly.pdbx_seq_one_letter_code
_entity_poly.pdbx_strand_id
1 'polypeptide(L)' 'TAQSLVLIDEFGKGTNTVDGLALLAAVLRHWLARGPTCPHIFVATNFLSLVQLQLLPQGPLVQYL' A
#
# COMPACT_ATOMS: atom_id res chain seq x y z
N THR A 1 -0.72 -15.59 -2.47
CA THR A 1 -0.65 -16.02 -3.89
C THR A 1 -1.45 -15.02 -4.72
N ALA A 2 -1.47 -15.11 -6.05
CA ALA A 2 -2.18 -14.13 -6.89
C ALA A 2 -3.71 -14.11 -6.66
N GLN A 3 -4.28 -15.21 -6.15
CA GLN A 3 -5.71 -15.32 -5.83
C GLN A 3 -6.06 -14.93 -4.39
N SER A 4 -5.09 -14.42 -3.63
CA SER A 4 -5.35 -13.97 -2.25
C SER A 4 -6.08 -12.62 -2.26
N LEU A 5 -6.93 -12.42 -1.26
CA LEU A 5 -7.44 -11.11 -0.85
C LEU A 5 -6.66 -10.69 0.40
N VAL A 6 -6.02 -9.53 0.36
CA VAL A 6 -5.24 -8.98 1.48
C VAL A 6 -5.94 -7.72 1.97
N LEU A 7 -6.26 -7.67 3.26
CA LEU A 7 -6.85 -6.51 3.92
C LEU A 7 -5.83 -5.97 4.91
N ILE A 8 -5.52 -4.68 4.79
CA ILE A 8 -4.60 -3.98 5.68
C ILE A 8 -5.38 -2.83 6.31
N ASP A 9 -5.43 -2.81 7.65
CA ASP A 9 -6.09 -1.76 8.40
C ASP A 9 -5.07 -1.08 9.33
N GLU A 10 -5.00 0.25 9.24
CA GLU A 10 -4.20 1.14 10.08
C GLU A 10 -2.77 0.65 10.35
N PHE A 11 -2.07 0.30 9.28
CA PHE A 11 -0.70 -0.18 9.33
C PHE A 11 0.23 0.83 10.01
N GLY A 12 1.08 0.36 10.94
CA GLY A 12 2.10 1.21 11.57
C GLY A 12 1.67 1.94 12.85
N LYS A 13 0.54 1.57 13.47
CA LYS A 13 0.03 2.18 14.72
C LYS A 13 0.96 2.18 15.96
N GLY A 14 2.12 1.52 15.91
CA GLY A 14 3.09 1.46 17.01
C GLY A 14 4.49 1.92 16.65
N THR A 15 4.66 2.58 15.49
CA THR A 15 5.96 3.10 15.03
C THR A 15 5.90 4.60 14.79
N ASN A 16 7.05 5.19 14.52
CA ASN A 16 7.15 6.58 14.13
C ASN A 16 6.39 6.80 12.81
N THR A 17 5.67 7.93 12.68
CA THR A 17 4.79 8.20 11.54
C THR A 17 5.50 8.07 10.19
N VAL A 18 6.74 8.59 10.11
CA VAL A 18 7.57 8.52 8.90
C VAL A 18 7.97 7.08 8.57
N ASP A 19 8.36 6.31 9.58
CA ASP A 19 8.75 4.91 9.40
C ASP A 19 7.56 4.04 9.01
N GLY A 20 6.39 4.29 9.61
CA GLY A 20 5.13 3.64 9.27
C GLY A 20 4.70 3.90 7.83
N LEU A 21 4.80 5.17 7.39
CA LEU A 21 4.53 5.57 6.01
C LEU A 21 5.50 4.90 5.02
N ALA A 22 6.80 4.96 5.31
CA ALA A 22 7.83 4.37 4.46
C ALA A 22 7.66 2.85 4.33
N LEU A 23 7.36 2.18 5.44
CA LEU A 23 7.14 0.73 5.46
C LEU A 23 5.85 0.36 4.72
N LEU A 24 4.76 1.09 4.90
CA LEU A 24 3.51 0.86 4.15
C LEU A 24 3.74 1.02 2.65
N ALA A 25 4.40 2.10 2.24
CA ALA A 25 4.73 2.34 0.83
C ALA A 25 5.62 1.23 0.26
N ALA A 26 6.63 0.78 1.00
CA ALA A 26 7.50 -0.31 0.58
C ALA A 26 6.75 -1.63 0.40
N VAL A 27 5.85 -1.97 1.34
CA VAL A 27 5.01 -3.17 1.27
C VAL A 27 4.12 -3.14 0.02
N LEU A 28 3.43 -2.02 -0.22
CA LEU A 28 2.55 -1.90 -1.38
C LEU A 28 3.33 -1.96 -2.69
N ARG A 29 4.49 -1.28 -2.77
CA ARG A 29 5.38 -1.37 -3.93
C ARG A 29 5.88 -2.79 -4.19
N HIS A 30 6.16 -3.56 -3.15
CA HIS A 30 6.56 -4.97 -3.27
C HIS A 30 5.47 -5.82 -3.93
N TRP A 31 4.21 -5.60 -3.58
CA TRP A 31 3.11 -6.30 -4.22
C TRP A 31 2.87 -5.82 -5.66
N LEU A 32 2.91 -4.51 -5.89
CA LEU A 32 2.76 -3.93 -7.23
C LEU A 32 3.86 -4.38 -8.20
N ALA A 33 5.08 -4.59 -7.71
CA ALA A 33 6.19 -5.13 -8.50
C ALA A 33 5.94 -6.54 -9.05
N ARG A 34 4.95 -7.27 -8.52
CA ARG A 34 4.52 -8.59 -9.02
C ARG A 34 3.62 -8.49 -10.26
N GLY A 35 3.22 -7.28 -10.65
CA GLY A 35 2.44 -7.00 -11.86
C GLY A 35 1.15 -7.84 -11.91
N PRO A 36 0.91 -8.63 -12.97
CA PRO A 36 -0.32 -9.43 -13.13
C PRO A 36 -0.57 -10.46 -12.01
N THR A 37 0.46 -10.79 -11.23
CA THR A 37 0.35 -11.74 -10.11
C THR A 37 0.15 -11.05 -8.76
N CYS A 38 -0.05 -9.73 -8.76
CA CYS A 38 -0.45 -8.98 -7.57
C CYS A 38 -1.82 -9.48 -7.09
N PRO A 39 -1.97 -9.83 -5.80
CA PRO A 39 -3.27 -10.13 -5.22
C PRO A 39 -4.15 -8.88 -5.17
N HIS A 40 -5.43 -9.08 -4.82
CA HIS A 40 -6.32 -7.98 -4.51
C HIS A 40 -6.02 -7.46 -3.10
N ILE A 41 -5.71 -6.17 -2.99
CA ILE A 41 -5.28 -5.55 -1.73
C ILE A 41 -6.19 -4.36 -1.44
N PHE A 42 -6.82 -4.34 -0.26
CA PHE A 42 -7.48 -3.16 0.28
C PHE A 42 -6.69 -2.63 1.47
N VAL A 43 -6.47 -1.32 1.49
CA VAL A 43 -5.73 -0.64 2.54
C VAL A 43 -6.60 0.47 3.09
N ALA A 44 -6.95 0.39 4.38
CA ALA A 44 -7.48 1.49 5.15
C ALA A 44 -6.33 2.14 5.93
N THR A 45 -6.07 3.43 5.71
CA THR A 45 -4.99 4.14 6.39
C THR A 45 -5.30 5.61 6.57
N ASN A 46 -4.83 6.18 7.69
CA ASN A 46 -4.87 7.61 7.95
C ASN A 46 -3.68 8.36 7.32
N PHE A 47 -2.77 7.66 6.63
CA PHE A 47 -1.63 8.27 5.96
C PHE A 47 -2.01 8.95 4.64
N LEU A 48 -2.66 10.11 4.72
CA LEU A 48 -2.96 10.93 3.54
C LEU A 48 -1.70 11.31 2.74
N SER A 49 -0.56 11.43 3.44
CA SER A 49 0.75 11.68 2.85
C SER A 49 1.18 10.63 1.83
N LEU A 50 0.67 9.40 1.90
CA LEU A 50 0.96 8.35 0.91
C LEU A 50 0.47 8.76 -0.49
N VAL A 51 -0.70 9.39 -0.56
CA VAL A 51 -1.30 9.90 -1.80
C VAL A 51 -0.66 11.23 -2.20
N GLN A 52 -0.52 12.16 -1.25
CA GLN A 52 0.00 13.51 -1.51
C GLN A 52 1.44 13.50 -2.02
N LEU A 53 2.27 12.60 -1.50
CA LEU A 53 3.68 12.45 -1.90
C LEU A 53 3.87 11.47 -3.07
N GLN A 54 2.79 10.93 -3.64
CA GLN A 54 2.81 9.99 -4.77
C GLN A 54 3.80 8.82 -4.54
N LEU A 55 3.78 8.22 -3.36
CA LEU A 55 4.77 7.20 -2.98
C LEU A 55 4.57 5.86 -3.72
N LEU A 56 3.40 5.66 -4.31
CA LEU A 56 3.07 4.49 -5.13
C LEU A 56 3.16 4.84 -6.63
N PRO A 57 3.62 3.89 -7.47
CA PRO A 57 3.61 4.08 -8.91
C PRO A 57 2.17 4.27 -9.41
N GLN A 58 1.98 5.26 -10.28
CA GLN A 58 0.71 5.47 -10.96
C GLN A 58 0.50 4.34 -11.97
N GLY A 59 -0.68 3.73 -11.96
CA GLY A 59 -1.00 2.64 -12.88
C GLY A 59 -2.40 2.09 -12.65
N PRO A 60 -2.89 1.24 -13.57
CA PRO A 60 -4.25 0.72 -13.53
C PRO A 60 -4.50 -0.23 -12.35
N LEU A 61 -3.43 -0.71 -11.69
CA LEU A 61 -3.51 -1.58 -10.52
C LEU A 61 -3.69 -0.81 -9.20
N VAL A 62 -3.56 0.52 -9.22
CA VAL A 62 -3.70 1.37 -8.03
C VAL A 62 -4.90 2.27 -8.19
N GLN A 63 -5.83 2.19 -7.24
CA GLN A 63 -6.98 3.07 -7.15
C GLN A 63 -7.04 3.65 -5.75
N TYR A 64 -7.25 4.97 -5.68
CA TYR A 64 -7.51 5.69 -4.44
C TYR A 64 -9.03 5.94 -4.36
N LEU A 65 -9.61 5.69 -3.18
CA LEU A 65 -11.01 5.94 -2.86
C LEU A 65 -11.13 7.19 -1.99
#